data_AF-A0A7J5JAK2-F1
#
_entry.id   AF-A0A7J5JAK2-F1
#
_cell.length_a   1.000
_cell.length_b   1.000
_cell.length_c   1.000
_cell.angle_alpha   90.00
_cell.angle_beta   90.00
_cell.angle_gamma   90.00
#
_symmetry.space_group_name_H-M   'P 1'
#
loop_
_entity.id
_entity.type
_entity.pdbx_description
1 polymer ?
#
loop_
_entity_poly.entity_id
_entity_poly.type
_entity_poly.pdbx_seq_one_letter_code
_entity_poly.pdbx_strand_id
1 'polypeptide(L)'
;MLTLFVRVTSMYAGEGMDNHHFTEVHDIYVKDLKCKKVNVAALVLQGTEEKPIYNVTFDNVDVDKAGIGLGFSNTKTIGVSNCNLGGYVGVSSTASAKDGIFDK
;
A
#
# COMPACT_ATOMS: atom_id res chain seq x y z
N MET A 1 17.47 9.02 -5.46
CA MET A 1 16.02 8.97 -5.76
C MET A 1 15.43 7.77 -5.06
N LEU A 2 14.32 7.91 -4.33
CA LEU A 2 13.76 6.81 -3.55
C LEU A 2 13.03 5.83 -4.49
N THR A 3 13.40 4.55 -4.42
CA THR A 3 12.82 3.51 -5.28
C THR A 3 11.50 3.00 -4.71
N LEU A 4 11.44 2.76 -3.40
CA LEU A 4 10.28 2.29 -2.65
C LEU A 4 10.10 3.16 -1.40
N PHE A 5 8.85 3.46 -0.98
CA PHE A 5 8.65 4.22 0.26
C PHE A 5 8.66 3.31 1.50
N VAL A 6 7.73 2.37 1.57
CA VAL A 6 7.67 1.36 2.64
C VAL A 6 7.71 -0.02 1.99
N ARG A 7 8.64 -0.87 2.43
CA ARG A 7 8.73 -2.28 2.03
C ARG A 7 8.78 -3.17 3.26
N VAL A 8 7.86 -4.13 3.33
CA VAL A 8 7.90 -5.23 4.28
C VAL A 8 7.96 -6.53 3.49
N THR A 9 8.87 -7.42 3.85
CA THR A 9 9.01 -8.71 3.19
C THR A 9 9.50 -9.78 4.16
N SER A 10 8.96 -10.99 4.04
CA SER A 10 9.52 -12.22 4.63
C SER A 10 10.26 -13.07 3.60
N MET A 11 10.56 -12.50 2.43
CA MET A 11 11.24 -13.17 1.30
C MET A 11 12.63 -12.57 1.03
N TYR A 12 13.24 -11.93 2.03
CA TYR A 12 14.54 -11.29 1.83
C TYR A 12 15.59 -12.36 1.47
N ALA A 13 16.38 -12.10 0.43
CA ALA A 13 17.38 -13.04 -0.10
C ALA A 13 16.84 -14.46 -0.44
N GLY A 14 15.55 -14.58 -0.79
CA GLY A 14 14.93 -15.86 -1.18
C GLY A 14 14.38 -16.69 -0.01
N GLU A 15 14.33 -16.12 1.19
CA GLU A 15 13.72 -16.77 2.34
C GLU A 15 12.29 -17.26 2.04
N GLY A 16 12.00 -18.52 2.40
CA GLY A 16 10.69 -19.13 2.25
C GLY A 16 10.19 -19.28 0.80
N MET A 17 11.07 -19.13 -0.20
CA MET A 17 10.74 -19.36 -1.62
C MET A 17 11.00 -20.80 -2.05
N ASP A 18 12.22 -21.28 -1.85
CA ASP A 18 12.71 -22.62 -2.23
C ASP A 18 13.23 -23.41 -1.02
N ASN A 19 12.95 -22.92 0.19
CA ASN A 19 13.42 -23.45 1.44
C ASN A 19 12.33 -23.36 2.52
N HIS A 20 12.56 -24.04 3.64
CA HIS A 20 11.61 -24.12 4.76
C HIS A 20 11.94 -23.14 5.90
N HIS A 21 12.71 -22.09 5.61
CA HIS A 21 12.96 -21.02 6.56
C HIS A 21 11.90 -19.95 6.34
N PHE A 22 11.04 -19.77 7.34
CA PHE A 22 9.98 -18.79 7.27
C PHE A 22 10.05 -17.85 8.47
N THR A 23 9.99 -16.56 8.19
CA THR A 23 9.71 -15.52 9.19
C THR A 23 8.23 -15.17 9.19
N GLU A 24 7.64 -15.16 10.38
CA GLU A 24 6.31 -14.62 10.58
C GLU A 24 6.39 -13.10 10.76
N VAL A 25 5.62 -12.36 9.97
CA VAL A 25 5.64 -10.89 9.98
C VAL A 25 4.22 -10.38 10.10
N HIS A 26 3.91 -9.76 11.23
CA HIS A 26 2.58 -9.24 11.53
C HIS A 26 2.60 -8.09 12.54
N ASP A 27 1.43 -7.51 12.79
CA ASP A 27 1.19 -6.44 13.77
C ASP A 27 2.00 -5.17 13.49
N ILE A 28 2.00 -4.74 12.22
CA ILE A 28 2.74 -3.55 11.78
C ILE A 28 1.79 -2.35 11.68
N TYR A 29 2.17 -1.24 12.30
CA TYR A 29 1.45 0.02 12.18
C TYR A 29 2.34 1.11 11.60
N VAL A 30 1.91 1.69 10.48
CA VAL A 30 2.61 2.79 9.79
C VAL A 30 1.68 4.00 9.77
N LYS A 31 2.13 5.10 10.36
CA LYS A 31 1.32 6.31 10.54
C LYS A 31 2.06 7.58 10.16
N ASP A 32 1.34 8.55 9.62
CA ASP A 32 1.77 9.95 9.46
C ASP A 32 3.05 10.10 8.61
N LEU A 33 3.15 9.30 7.54
CA LEU A 33 4.29 9.29 6.64
C LEU A 33 3.99 10.03 5.33
N LYS A 34 4.93 10.87 4.89
CA LYS A 34 4.80 11.64 3.64
C LYS A 34 6.03 11.52 2.74
N CYS A 35 5.81 11.36 1.44
CA CYS A 35 6.87 11.29 0.45
C CYS A 35 6.50 12.07 -0.82
N LYS A 36 7.43 12.88 -1.35
CA LYS A 36 7.16 13.61 -2.60
C LYS A 36 7.16 12.71 -3.84
N LYS A 37 8.08 11.75 -3.93
CA LYS A 37 8.22 10.92 -5.13
C LYS A 37 8.93 9.63 -4.84
N VAL A 38 8.34 8.53 -5.30
CA VAL A 38 8.99 7.23 -5.45
C VAL A 38 8.98 6.77 -6.90
N ASN A 39 10.01 6.01 -7.29
CA ASN A 39 10.12 5.54 -8.67
C ASN A 39 9.22 4.34 -8.97
N VAL A 40 9.27 3.33 -8.09
CA VAL A 40 8.66 2.03 -8.34
C VAL A 40 7.32 1.94 -7.62
N ALA A 41 7.32 1.90 -6.29
CA ALA A 41 6.09 1.71 -5.52
C ALA A 41 6.09 2.49 -4.21
N ALA A 42 4.91 2.94 -3.77
CA ALA A 42 4.74 3.54 -2.47
C ALA A 42 4.79 2.46 -1.38
N LEU A 43 3.81 1.55 -1.34
CA LEU A 43 3.74 0.50 -0.32
C LEU A 43 3.92 -0.88 -0.94
N VAL A 44 4.81 -1.68 -0.37
CA VAL A 44 5.08 -3.06 -0.80
C VAL A 44 5.04 -4.01 0.39
N LEU A 45 4.24 -5.06 0.28
CA LEU A 45 4.16 -6.18 1.23
C LEU A 45 4.36 -7.47 0.44
N GLN A 46 5.37 -8.26 0.82
CA GLN A 46 5.71 -9.51 0.13
C GLN A 46 5.94 -10.64 1.14
N GLY A 47 4.90 -11.43 1.38
CA GLY A 47 4.95 -12.65 2.18
C GLY A 47 5.11 -13.91 1.34
N THR A 48 5.13 -15.06 2.00
CA THR A 48 5.06 -16.39 1.36
C THR A 48 3.66 -16.97 1.49
N GLU A 49 3.30 -17.95 0.67
CA GLU A 49 2.00 -18.62 0.77
C GLU A 49 1.83 -19.31 2.13
N GLU A 50 2.90 -19.94 2.65
CA GLU A 50 2.94 -20.64 3.94
C GLU A 50 2.82 -19.67 5.13
N LYS A 51 3.50 -18.53 5.05
CA LYS A 51 3.50 -17.48 6.08
C LYS A 51 3.21 -16.11 5.45
N PRO A 52 1.92 -15.82 5.15
CA PRO A 52 1.49 -14.52 4.65
C PRO A 52 1.81 -13.41 5.66
N ILE A 53 2.07 -12.19 5.19
CA ILE A 53 2.17 -11.02 6.06
C ILE A 53 0.76 -10.61 6.49
N TYR A 54 0.53 -10.36 7.78
CA TYR A 54 -0.82 -10.03 8.24
C TYR A 54 -0.92 -8.97 9.34
N ASN A 55 -2.13 -8.46 9.55
CA ASN A 55 -2.42 -7.40 10.52
C ASN A 55 -1.49 -6.18 10.37
N VAL A 56 -1.48 -5.62 9.16
CA VAL A 56 -0.74 -4.37 8.87
C VAL A 56 -1.74 -3.25 8.65
N THR A 57 -1.47 -2.10 9.25
CA THR A 57 -2.29 -0.90 9.03
C THR A 57 -1.40 0.26 8.57
N PHE A 58 -1.80 0.88 7.47
CA PHE A 58 -1.28 2.15 6.97
C PHE A 58 -2.33 3.24 7.21
N ASP A 59 -1.99 4.26 7.99
CA ASP A 59 -2.90 5.36 8.31
C ASP A 59 -2.24 6.71 8.04
N ASN A 60 -2.93 7.58 7.30
CA ASN A 60 -2.44 8.91 6.95
C ASN A 60 -1.06 8.89 6.24
N VAL A 61 -0.95 8.08 5.18
CA VAL A 61 0.26 7.96 4.36
C VAL A 61 0.07 8.60 3.00
N ASP A 62 0.86 9.63 2.71
CA ASP A 62 0.79 10.40 1.46
C ASP A 62 2.06 10.24 0.61
N VAL A 63 1.87 9.92 -0.67
CA VAL A 63 2.92 9.89 -1.69
C VAL A 63 2.46 10.67 -2.93
N ASP A 64 3.05 11.84 -3.20
CA ASP A 64 2.57 12.72 -4.27
C ASP A 64 2.73 12.08 -5.67
N LYS A 65 3.76 11.25 -5.85
CA LYS A 65 3.99 10.52 -7.11
C LYS A 65 4.61 9.15 -6.85
N ALA A 66 3.98 8.12 -7.40
CA ALA A 66 4.44 6.74 -7.36
C ALA A 66 4.14 6.06 -8.70
N GLY A 67 4.99 5.12 -9.15
CA GLY A 67 4.67 4.26 -10.27
C GLY A 67 3.54 3.27 -9.92
N ILE A 68 3.60 2.72 -8.71
CA ILE A 68 2.63 1.79 -8.13
C ILE A 68 2.22 2.31 -6.75
N GLY A 69 0.93 2.41 -6.45
CA GLY A 69 0.45 2.76 -5.10
C GLY A 69 0.67 1.62 -4.11
N LEU A 70 0.11 0.45 -4.42
CA LEU A 70 0.15 -0.75 -3.59
C LEU A 70 0.67 -1.95 -4.40
N GLY A 71 1.66 -2.65 -3.86
CA GLY A 71 2.13 -3.93 -4.38
C GLY A 71 2.13 -4.98 -3.28
N PHE A 72 1.00 -5.67 -3.08
CA PHE A 72 0.81 -6.64 -2.00
C PHE A 72 0.66 -8.06 -2.54
N SER A 73 1.47 -8.98 -2.05
CA SER A 73 1.42 -10.40 -2.39
C SER A 73 1.53 -11.26 -1.13
N ASN A 74 0.69 -12.29 -1.02
CA ASN A 74 0.59 -13.17 0.15
C ASN A 74 0.41 -12.38 1.44
N THR A 75 -0.72 -11.68 1.53
CA THR A 75 -1.07 -10.86 2.69
C THR A 75 -2.48 -11.16 3.20
N LYS A 76 -2.75 -10.91 4.48
CA LYS A 76 -4.08 -11.04 5.10
C LYS A 76 -4.34 -9.86 6.05
N THR A 77 -5.56 -9.32 6.06
CA THR A 77 -5.95 -8.25 7.01
C THR A 77 -5.03 -7.01 6.90
N ILE A 78 -5.08 -6.34 5.74
CA ILE A 78 -4.35 -5.09 5.50
C ILE A 78 -5.32 -3.92 5.54
N GLY A 79 -5.12 -3.00 6.49
CA GLY A 79 -5.85 -1.75 6.61
C GLY A 79 -5.12 -0.62 5.89
N VAL A 80 -5.85 0.16 5.09
CA VAL A 80 -5.34 1.40 4.46
C VAL A 80 -6.38 2.49 4.70
N SER A 81 -6.06 3.47 5.55
CA SER A 81 -6.94 4.58 5.91
C SER A 81 -6.28 5.93 5.65
N ASN A 82 -7.02 6.86 5.06
CA ASN A 82 -6.55 8.24 4.83
C ASN A 82 -5.23 8.32 4.01
N CYS A 83 -5.03 7.41 3.05
CA CYS A 83 -3.79 7.36 2.26
C CYS A 83 -3.99 7.85 0.82
N ASN A 84 -3.06 8.65 0.31
CA ASN A 84 -2.99 9.03 -1.11
C ASN A 84 -1.67 8.51 -1.69
N LEU A 85 -1.72 7.50 -2.56
CA LEU A 85 -0.52 6.77 -2.98
C LEU A 85 -0.31 6.88 -4.49
N GLY A 86 0.39 7.94 -4.92
CA GLY A 86 0.62 8.25 -6.33
C GLY A 86 -0.11 9.50 -6.82
N GLY A 87 -0.46 10.40 -5.90
CA GLY A 87 -1.18 11.64 -6.18
C GLY A 87 -2.54 11.69 -5.50
N TYR A 88 -3.11 12.88 -5.45
CA TYR A 88 -4.44 13.13 -4.90
C TYR A 88 -5.49 13.06 -5.99
N VAL A 89 -6.54 12.28 -5.77
CA VAL A 89 -7.72 12.24 -6.62
C VAL A 89 -8.77 13.14 -5.99
N GLY A 90 -9.12 14.23 -6.70
CA GLY A 90 -10.17 15.14 -6.26
C GLY A 90 -11.56 14.49 -6.25
N VAL A 91 -12.55 15.24 -5.75
CA VAL A 91 -13.94 14.79 -5.72
C VAL A 91 -14.40 14.47 -7.16
N SER A 92 -15.00 13.29 -7.33
CA SER A 92 -15.58 12.88 -8.61
C SER A 92 -16.62 13.89 -9.06
N SER A 93 -16.46 14.43 -10.27
CA SER A 93 -17.29 15.53 -10.80
C SER A 93 -17.78 15.29 -12.23
N THR A 94 -17.92 14.03 -12.64
CA THR A 94 -18.60 13.70 -13.91
C THR A 94 -20.07 14.14 -13.92
N ALA A 95 -20.66 14.40 -12.75
CA ALA A 95 -21.96 15.02 -12.61
C ALA A 95 -21.85 16.55 -12.63
N SER A 96 -22.65 17.17 -13.48
CA SER A 96 -22.87 18.60 -13.55
C SER A 96 -24.22 18.96 -12.91
N ALA A 97 -24.41 20.24 -12.59
CA ALA A 97 -25.69 20.74 -12.09
C ALA A 97 -26.87 20.48 -13.07
N LYS A 98 -26.59 20.27 -14.37
CA LYS A 98 -27.62 19.96 -15.37
C LYS A 98 -28.17 18.54 -15.26
N ASP A 99 -27.43 17.65 -14.60
CA ASP A 99 -27.81 16.25 -14.48
C ASP A 99 -28.85 16.02 -13.39
N GLY A 100 -29.14 17.04 -12.56
CA GLY A 100 -30.25 17.01 -11.58
C GLY A 100 -30.19 15.85 -10.58
N ILE A 101 -29.02 15.21 -10.41
CA ILE A 101 -28.88 13.93 -9.69
C ILE A 101 -29.36 14.02 -8.23
N PHE A 102 -29.34 15.22 -7.66
CA PHE A 102 -29.72 15.47 -6.27
C PHE A 102 -30.96 16.35 -6.12
N ASP A 103 -31.57 16.77 -7.23
CA ASP A 103 -32.82 17.52 -7.21
C ASP A 103 -33.98 16.51 -7.09
N LYS A 104 -34.81 16.66 -6.04
CA LYS A 104 -35.95 15.79 -5.72
C LYS A 104 -37.24 16.21 -6.41
#